data_AF-A0A3M1J2J9-F1
#
_entry.id   AF-A0A3M1J2J9-F1
#
_cell.length_a   1.000
_cell.length_b   1.000
_cell.length_c   1.000
_cell.angle_alpha   90.00
_cell.angle_beta   90.00
_cell.angle_gamma   90.00
#
_symmetry.space_group_name_H-M   'P 1'
#
loop_
_entity.id
_entity.type
_entity.pdbx_description
1 polymer ?
#
loop_
_entity_poly.entity_id
_entity_poly.type
_entity_poly.pdbx_seq_one_letter_code
_entity_poly.pdbx_strand_id
1 'polypeptide(L)'
;MGDGQGSTSMMNIKKRLTPSEQAIADAIATRFIALAAPIHFRVAQSSTELEAAYRLRYEVVTQQGWARPEDFRDGLELDQYDADAVHLLGWDGQHVVATTRLVFPAANQMLPTEAEFDLRVEPPGQVVDGGRAIVDRAYSDYRHRIFAGLLGHSWFEIQTRGFCYLCGAAAPAMIRLCRSLGYQISVLGAIRQYWGAQRHPIRFDIPESIPSLQKRWAHIIDEKEVEKENNYG
;
A
#
# COMPACT_ATOMS: atom_id res chain seq x y z
N MET A 1 17.15 50.27 18.13
CA MET A 1 16.90 48.93 18.69
C MET A 1 15.97 48.24 17.71
N GLY A 2 16.56 47.52 16.76
CA GLY A 2 15.82 46.78 15.74
C GLY A 2 16.22 45.32 15.89
N ASP A 3 15.33 44.53 16.49
CA ASP A 3 15.50 43.09 16.54
C ASP A 3 14.59 42.47 15.49
N GLY A 4 15.22 42.14 14.35
CA GLY A 4 14.63 41.29 13.34
C GLY A 4 14.58 39.85 13.86
N GLN A 5 13.38 39.37 14.16
CA GLN A 5 13.14 37.94 14.29
C GLN A 5 12.98 37.35 12.88
N GLY A 6 14.10 36.88 12.34
CA GLY A 6 14.10 35.91 11.26
C GLY A 6 13.44 34.63 11.76
N SER A 7 12.16 34.46 11.45
CA SER A 7 11.48 33.17 11.53
C SER A 7 12.09 32.27 10.47
N THR A 8 13.09 31.49 10.86
CA THR A 8 13.62 30.40 10.04
C THR A 8 12.52 29.37 9.91
N SER A 9 11.77 29.45 8.81
CA SER A 9 10.94 28.36 8.30
C SER A 9 11.83 27.12 8.22
N MET A 10 11.67 26.19 9.17
CA MET A 10 12.19 24.83 9.04
C MET A 10 11.44 24.22 7.85
N MET A 11 12.02 24.34 6.65
CA MET A 11 11.69 23.48 5.53
C MET A 11 11.73 22.05 6.07
N ASN A 12 10.54 21.46 6.18
CA ASN A 12 10.36 20.08 6.59
C ASN A 12 11.05 19.22 5.52
N ILE A 13 12.32 18.87 5.74
CA ILE A 13 13.08 18.04 4.81
C ILE A 13 12.36 16.70 4.77
N LYS A 14 11.71 16.42 3.64
CA LYS A 14 11.12 15.10 3.41
C LYS A 14 12.22 14.06 3.62
N LYS A 15 12.02 13.09 4.52
CA LYS A 15 12.97 11.97 4.65
C LYS A 15 13.02 11.28 3.29
N ARG A 16 14.21 11.24 2.69
CA ARG A 16 14.47 10.57 1.42
C ARG A 16 15.38 9.39 1.70
N LEU A 17 15.12 8.29 1.01
CA LEU A 17 16.05 7.16 0.97
C LEU A 17 17.32 7.62 0.28
N THR A 18 18.46 7.11 0.75
CA THR A 18 19.72 7.17 0.00
C THR A 18 19.59 6.37 -1.30
N PRO A 19 20.44 6.62 -2.31
CA PRO A 19 20.40 5.84 -3.56
C PRO A 19 20.53 4.33 -3.35
N SER A 20 21.31 3.89 -2.35
CA SER A 20 21.48 2.47 -2.01
C SER A 20 20.20 1.88 -1.42
N GLU A 21 19.58 2.58 -0.46
CA GLU A 21 18.32 2.14 0.15
C GLU A 21 17.17 2.10 -0.87
N GLN A 22 17.13 3.08 -1.78
CA GLN A 22 16.18 3.11 -2.89
C GLN A 22 16.34 1.89 -3.80
N ALA A 23 17.58 1.56 -4.20
CA ALA A 23 17.86 0.40 -5.04
C ALA A 23 17.43 -0.93 -4.37
N ILE A 24 17.62 -1.05 -3.05
CA ILE A 24 17.17 -2.22 -2.30
C ILE A 24 15.63 -2.31 -2.32
N ALA A 25 14.93 -1.19 -2.05
CA ALA A 25 13.47 -1.17 -2.08
C ALA A 25 12.93 -1.51 -3.48
N ASP A 26 13.53 -0.96 -4.53
CA ASP A 26 13.16 -1.21 -5.93
C ASP A 26 13.37 -2.67 -6.33
N ALA A 27 14.49 -3.30 -5.91
CA ALA A 27 14.77 -4.70 -6.19
C ALA A 27 13.73 -5.63 -5.54
N ILE A 28 13.38 -5.38 -4.28
CA ILE A 28 12.39 -6.17 -3.55
C ILE A 28 10.99 -5.97 -4.15
N ALA A 29 10.61 -4.73 -4.45
CA ALA A 29 9.34 -4.40 -5.11
C ALA A 29 9.21 -5.10 -6.48
N THR A 30 10.28 -5.07 -7.28
CA THR A 30 10.34 -5.79 -8.56
C THR A 30 10.12 -7.28 -8.36
N ARG A 31 10.77 -7.89 -7.35
CA ARG A 31 10.56 -9.32 -7.08
C ARG A 31 9.14 -9.62 -6.64
N PHE A 32 8.55 -8.79 -5.80
CA PHE A 32 7.17 -8.98 -5.34
C PHE A 32 6.18 -9.02 -6.50
N ILE A 33 6.36 -8.11 -7.47
CA ILE A 33 5.58 -8.11 -8.72
C ILE A 33 5.86 -9.40 -9.51
N ALA A 34 7.13 -9.78 -9.69
CA ALA A 34 7.49 -10.97 -10.45
C ALA A 34 6.93 -12.28 -9.83
N LEU A 35 6.93 -12.41 -8.50
CA LEU A 35 6.39 -13.57 -7.80
C LEU A 35 4.88 -13.74 -7.98
N ALA A 36 4.18 -12.66 -8.31
CA ALA A 36 2.75 -12.66 -8.54
C ALA A 36 2.34 -13.04 -9.97
N ALA A 37 3.30 -13.36 -10.86
CA ALA A 37 3.00 -13.86 -12.20
C ALA A 37 2.01 -15.05 -12.15
N PRO A 38 1.02 -15.11 -13.07
CA PRO A 38 0.88 -14.28 -14.28
C PRO A 38 0.17 -12.93 -14.07
N ILE A 39 -0.08 -12.50 -12.84
CA ILE A 39 -0.85 -11.28 -12.57
C ILE A 39 -0.08 -10.03 -12.99
N HIS A 40 -0.72 -9.18 -13.81
CA HIS A 40 -0.17 -7.91 -14.27
C HIS A 40 -0.72 -6.74 -13.43
N PHE A 41 0.16 -5.96 -12.82
CA PHE A 41 -0.23 -4.81 -12.01
C PHE A 41 -0.11 -3.51 -12.80
N ARG A 42 -1.10 -2.62 -12.66
CA ARG A 42 -1.08 -1.27 -13.24
C ARG A 42 -2.05 -0.34 -12.53
N VAL A 43 -1.83 0.97 -12.70
CA VAL A 43 -2.79 2.00 -12.32
C VAL A 43 -4.03 1.92 -13.23
N ALA A 44 -5.21 2.12 -12.66
CA ALA A 44 -6.44 2.28 -13.41
C ALA A 44 -6.39 3.56 -14.27
N GLN A 45 -6.72 3.47 -15.56
CA GLN A 45 -6.60 4.53 -16.55
C GLN A 45 -7.94 5.01 -17.11
N SER A 46 -9.05 4.37 -16.72
CA SER A 46 -10.39 4.71 -17.21
C SER A 46 -11.45 4.50 -16.13
N SER A 47 -12.62 5.10 -16.32
CA SER A 47 -13.78 4.90 -15.45
C SER A 47 -14.22 3.44 -15.40
N THR A 48 -14.11 2.70 -16.50
CA THR A 48 -14.42 1.26 -16.55
C THR A 48 -13.51 0.44 -15.63
N GLU A 49 -12.23 0.79 -15.57
CA GLU A 49 -11.27 0.11 -14.71
C GLU A 49 -11.47 0.47 -13.23
N LEU A 50 -11.82 1.73 -12.96
CA LEU A 50 -12.23 2.15 -11.62
C LEU A 50 -13.48 1.40 -11.15
N GLU A 51 -14.49 1.27 -12.03
CA GLU A 51 -15.68 0.49 -11.73
C GLU A 51 -15.35 -0.98 -11.43
N ALA A 52 -14.42 -1.60 -12.18
CA ALA A 52 -13.95 -2.95 -11.90
C ALA A 52 -13.29 -3.06 -10.51
N ALA A 53 -12.54 -2.05 -10.09
CA ALA A 53 -11.96 -1.98 -8.75
C ALA A 53 -13.05 -1.90 -7.66
N TYR A 54 -14.04 -1.02 -7.85
CA TYR A 54 -15.15 -0.82 -6.90
C TYR A 54 -16.05 -2.06 -6.80
N ARG A 55 -16.24 -2.77 -7.91
CA ARG A 55 -16.98 -4.03 -7.97
C ARG A 55 -16.24 -5.15 -7.25
N LEU A 56 -14.94 -5.33 -7.51
CA LEU A 56 -14.12 -6.30 -6.77
C LEU A 56 -14.13 -6.01 -5.26
N ARG A 57 -14.01 -4.73 -4.89
CA ARG A 57 -14.11 -4.30 -3.49
C ARG A 57 -15.44 -4.70 -2.88
N TYR A 58 -16.55 -4.37 -3.53
CA TYR A 58 -17.91 -4.73 -3.12
C TYR A 58 -18.08 -6.25 -2.95
N GLU A 59 -17.62 -7.04 -3.92
CA GLU A 59 -17.76 -8.50 -3.88
C GLU A 59 -17.01 -9.08 -2.67
N VAL A 60 -15.77 -8.67 -2.44
CA VAL A 60 -14.98 -9.22 -1.33
C VAL A 60 -15.54 -8.78 0.03
N VAL A 61 -15.89 -7.51 0.21
CA VAL A 61 -16.38 -7.02 1.51
C VAL A 61 -17.73 -7.63 1.89
N THR A 62 -18.60 -7.89 0.91
CA THR A 62 -19.90 -8.56 1.14
C THR A 62 -19.71 -10.06 1.39
N GLN A 63 -18.88 -10.75 0.59
CA GLN A 63 -18.58 -12.18 0.80
C GLN A 63 -17.93 -12.47 2.16
N GLN A 64 -17.13 -11.54 2.67
CA GLN A 64 -16.49 -11.66 4.00
C GLN A 64 -17.42 -11.26 5.15
N GLY A 65 -18.63 -10.75 4.86
CA GLY A 65 -19.57 -10.25 5.87
C GLY A 65 -19.10 -8.97 6.57
N TRP A 66 -18.18 -8.21 5.97
CA TRP A 66 -17.66 -6.96 6.51
C TRP A 66 -18.62 -5.78 6.30
N ALA A 67 -19.48 -5.89 5.30
CA ALA A 67 -20.56 -4.96 4.99
C ALA A 67 -21.73 -5.72 4.36
N ARG A 68 -22.93 -5.12 4.38
CA ARG A 68 -24.14 -5.71 3.79
C ARG A 68 -24.30 -5.22 2.35
N PRO A 69 -24.86 -6.03 1.43
CA PRO A 69 -25.12 -5.59 0.05
C PRO A 69 -25.90 -4.28 -0.05
N GLU A 70 -26.93 -4.12 0.78
CA GLU A 70 -27.74 -2.89 0.89
C GLU A 70 -26.96 -1.63 1.31
N ASP A 71 -25.74 -1.76 1.85
CA ASP A 71 -24.89 -0.61 2.16
C ASP A 71 -24.30 0.03 0.88
N PHE A 72 -24.40 -0.64 -0.27
CA PHE A 72 -23.79 -0.22 -1.53
C PHE A 72 -24.81 0.03 -2.61
N ARG A 73 -24.82 1.27 -3.11
CA ARG A 73 -25.59 1.63 -4.29
C ARG A 73 -24.98 0.93 -5.51
N ASP A 74 -25.83 0.29 -6.31
CA ASP A 74 -25.47 -0.34 -7.59
C ASP A 74 -24.39 -1.45 -7.51
N GLY A 75 -24.13 -2.00 -6.31
CA GLY A 75 -23.13 -3.05 -6.10
C GLY A 75 -21.69 -2.57 -6.27
N LEU A 76 -21.42 -1.30 -5.97
CA LEU A 76 -20.09 -0.70 -6.03
C LEU A 76 -19.67 -0.21 -4.64
N GLU A 77 -18.46 -0.56 -4.24
CA GLU A 77 -17.86 -0.02 -3.03
C GLU A 77 -17.03 1.19 -3.40
N LEU A 78 -17.51 2.38 -3.04
CA LEU A 78 -16.81 3.64 -3.20
C LEU A 78 -17.15 4.63 -2.08
N ASP A 79 -16.19 5.48 -1.72
CA ASP A 79 -16.31 6.56 -0.74
C ASP A 79 -15.74 7.89 -1.28
N GLN A 80 -15.83 8.94 -0.48
CA GLN A 80 -15.41 10.30 -0.85
C GLN A 80 -13.92 10.45 -1.21
N TYR A 81 -13.08 9.48 -0.88
CA TYR A 81 -11.65 9.52 -1.18
C TYR A 81 -11.31 8.92 -2.54
N ASP A 82 -12.27 8.24 -3.20
CA ASP A 82 -11.97 7.49 -4.42
C ASP A 82 -11.73 8.37 -5.65
N ALA A 83 -12.28 9.60 -5.66
CA ALA A 83 -12.18 10.53 -6.79
C ALA A 83 -10.74 11.01 -7.06
N ASP A 84 -9.97 11.25 -6.00
CA ASP A 84 -8.60 11.80 -6.07
C ASP A 84 -7.52 10.73 -5.78
N ALA A 85 -7.93 9.47 -5.60
CA ALA A 85 -7.03 8.38 -5.29
C ALA A 85 -6.39 7.74 -6.53
N VAL A 86 -5.21 7.16 -6.33
CA VAL A 86 -4.63 6.22 -7.29
C VAL A 86 -5.14 4.83 -6.97
N HIS A 87 -5.73 4.18 -7.97
CA HIS A 87 -6.21 2.81 -7.87
C HIS A 87 -5.25 1.89 -8.62
N LEU A 88 -4.66 0.94 -7.91
CA LEU A 88 -3.79 -0.08 -8.49
C LEU A 88 -4.56 -1.38 -8.61
N LEU A 89 -4.48 -2.00 -9.78
CA LEU A 89 -5.22 -3.20 -10.13
C LEU A 89 -4.26 -4.31 -10.53
N GLY A 90 -4.50 -5.51 -10.02
CA GLY A 90 -3.88 -6.75 -10.49
C GLY A 90 -4.82 -7.46 -11.45
N TRP A 91 -4.34 -7.74 -12.65
CA TRP A 91 -5.10 -8.32 -13.76
C TRP A 91 -4.67 -9.75 -14.05
N ASP A 92 -5.64 -10.66 -14.14
CA ASP A 92 -5.49 -11.96 -14.80
C ASP A 92 -6.18 -11.87 -16.18
N GLY A 93 -5.38 -11.64 -17.23
CA GLY A 93 -5.92 -11.31 -18.55
C GLY A 93 -6.78 -10.04 -18.52
N GLN A 94 -8.10 -10.20 -18.69
CA GLN A 94 -9.08 -9.10 -18.68
C GLN A 94 -9.84 -8.99 -17.34
N HIS A 95 -9.52 -9.83 -16.36
CA HIS A 95 -10.22 -9.86 -15.08
C HIS A 95 -9.40 -9.19 -13.98
N VAL A 96 -10.01 -8.26 -13.23
CA VAL A 96 -9.37 -7.62 -12.07
C VAL A 96 -9.53 -8.55 -10.87
N VAL A 97 -8.41 -9.02 -10.33
CA VAL A 97 -8.35 -10.02 -9.24
C VAL A 97 -7.74 -9.47 -7.96
N ALA A 98 -7.16 -8.27 -8.02
CA ALA A 98 -6.60 -7.59 -6.88
C ALA A 98 -6.69 -6.09 -7.05
N THR A 99 -6.80 -5.37 -5.94
CA THR A 99 -6.78 -3.91 -5.96
C THR A 99 -6.18 -3.34 -4.67
N THR A 100 -5.61 -2.14 -4.75
CA THR A 100 -5.33 -1.30 -3.59
C THR A 100 -5.51 0.17 -3.97
N ARG A 101 -5.82 1.00 -2.99
CA ARG A 101 -6.03 2.44 -3.15
C ARG A 101 -4.93 3.20 -2.43
N LEU A 102 -4.36 4.21 -3.09
CA LEU A 102 -3.42 5.16 -2.52
C LEU A 102 -4.02 6.56 -2.52
N VAL A 103 -4.20 7.14 -1.33
CA VAL A 103 -4.63 8.53 -1.14
C VAL A 103 -3.44 9.36 -0.70
N PHE A 104 -3.06 10.33 -1.52
CA PHE A 104 -1.94 11.22 -1.24
C PHE A 104 -2.39 12.38 -0.35
N PRO A 105 -1.50 12.93 0.49
CA PRO A 105 -1.87 14.02 1.39
C PRO A 105 -2.17 15.29 0.60
N ALA A 106 -3.27 15.95 0.96
CA ALA A 106 -3.69 17.24 0.41
C ALA A 106 -3.89 18.26 1.55
N ALA A 107 -3.65 19.54 1.28
CA ALA A 107 -3.57 20.58 2.32
C ALA A 107 -4.84 20.71 3.19
N ASN A 108 -6.02 20.44 2.62
CA ASN A 108 -7.31 20.66 3.28
C ASN A 108 -8.12 19.36 3.42
N GLN A 109 -7.48 18.20 3.37
CA GLN A 109 -8.14 16.92 3.47
C GLN A 109 -7.34 15.97 4.36
N MET A 110 -7.98 15.46 5.40
CA MET A 110 -7.41 14.39 6.21
C MET A 110 -7.34 13.10 5.41
N LEU A 111 -6.29 12.31 5.62
CA LEU A 111 -6.20 10.96 5.06
C LEU A 111 -7.35 10.08 5.60
N PRO A 112 -7.78 9.04 4.87
CA PRO A 112 -8.81 8.11 5.34
C PRO A 112 -8.56 7.58 6.76
N THR A 113 -7.35 7.10 7.05
CA THR A 113 -6.97 6.59 8.38
C THR A 113 -6.97 7.68 9.44
N GLU A 114 -6.60 8.91 9.10
CA GLU A 114 -6.65 10.04 10.03
C GLU A 114 -8.10 10.37 10.43
N ALA A 115 -9.02 10.38 9.46
CA ALA A 115 -10.44 10.66 9.69
C ALA A 115 -11.10 9.55 10.50
N GLU A 116 -10.86 8.30 10.14
CA GLU A 116 -11.46 7.14 10.80
C GLU A 116 -11.02 6.99 12.26
N PHE A 117 -9.75 7.28 12.54
CA PHE A 117 -9.16 7.06 13.86
C PHE A 117 -9.02 8.34 14.70
N ASP A 118 -9.52 9.47 14.20
CA ASP A 118 -9.40 10.79 14.86
C ASP A 118 -7.96 11.07 15.31
N LEU A 119 -7.03 10.99 14.36
CA LEU A 119 -5.60 11.19 14.60
C LEU A 119 -4.93 12.00 13.48
N ARG A 120 -3.64 12.30 13.66
CA ARG A 120 -2.75 12.79 12.62
C ARG A 120 -1.58 11.83 12.47
N VAL A 121 -1.25 11.46 11.24
CA VAL A 121 -0.12 10.58 10.99
C VAL A 121 1.12 11.41 10.69
N GLU A 122 2.12 11.25 11.54
CA GLU A 122 3.41 11.90 11.37
C GLU A 122 4.30 11.16 10.35
N PRO A 123 5.08 11.88 9.51
CA PRO A 123 5.10 13.34 9.38
C PRO A 123 3.96 13.87 8.49
N PRO A 124 3.28 14.98 8.85
CA PRO A 124 2.17 15.52 8.08
C PRO A 124 2.61 15.93 6.67
N GLY A 125 1.77 15.64 5.68
CA GLY A 125 2.06 15.94 4.28
C GLY A 125 3.11 15.02 3.63
N GLN A 126 3.58 13.99 4.35
CA GLN A 126 4.61 13.06 3.87
C GLN A 126 4.19 11.58 3.91
N VAL A 127 2.95 11.30 4.32
CA VAL A 127 2.42 9.95 4.46
C VAL A 127 1.30 9.74 3.44
N VAL A 128 1.33 8.60 2.75
CA VAL A 128 0.28 8.17 1.82
C VAL A 128 -0.62 7.16 2.52
N ASP A 129 -1.93 7.30 2.42
CA ASP A 129 -2.85 6.28 2.94
C ASP A 129 -3.01 5.15 1.92
N GLY A 130 -2.59 3.95 2.32
CA GLY A 130 -2.80 2.70 1.62
C GLY A 130 -4.02 1.97 2.21
N GLY A 131 -5.09 1.91 1.44
CA GLY A 131 -6.35 1.31 1.84
C GLY A 131 -6.90 0.35 0.78
N ARG A 132 -7.97 -0.38 1.14
CA ARG A 132 -8.68 -1.27 0.20
C ARG A 132 -7.77 -2.30 -0.50
N ALA A 133 -6.71 -2.75 0.18
CA ALA A 133 -5.89 -3.86 -0.28
C ALA A 133 -6.72 -5.15 -0.28
N ILE A 134 -7.15 -5.56 -1.46
CA ILE A 134 -8.06 -6.67 -1.70
C ILE A 134 -7.41 -7.60 -2.72
N VAL A 135 -7.49 -8.90 -2.44
CA VAL A 135 -7.17 -9.97 -3.38
C VAL A 135 -8.39 -10.87 -3.39
N ASP A 136 -8.89 -11.19 -4.58
CA ASP A 136 -9.96 -12.16 -4.77
C ASP A 136 -9.58 -13.48 -4.07
N ARG A 137 -10.55 -14.06 -3.35
CA ARG A 137 -10.32 -15.29 -2.58
C ARG A 137 -9.85 -16.45 -3.46
N ALA A 138 -10.31 -16.56 -4.70
CA ALA A 138 -9.90 -17.61 -5.64
C ALA A 138 -8.42 -17.49 -6.03
N TYR A 139 -7.85 -16.29 -5.91
CA TYR A 139 -6.47 -15.95 -6.24
C TYR A 139 -5.57 -15.83 -5.00
N SER A 140 -6.16 -15.82 -3.81
CA SER A 140 -5.42 -15.75 -2.55
C SER A 140 -4.71 -17.07 -2.26
N ASP A 141 -3.40 -17.02 -2.04
CA ASP A 141 -2.58 -18.17 -1.66
C ASP A 141 -1.89 -17.97 -0.31
N TYR A 142 -1.39 -19.07 0.27
CA TYR A 142 -0.69 -19.05 1.56
C TYR A 142 0.64 -18.27 1.54
N ARG A 143 1.17 -18.00 0.34
CA ARG A 143 2.39 -17.21 0.14
C ARG A 143 2.09 -15.72 -0.01
N HIS A 144 0.81 -15.35 -0.10
CA HIS A 144 0.31 -14.00 -0.29
C HIS A 144 1.01 -13.25 -1.45
N ARG A 145 1.34 -13.96 -2.54
CA ARG A 145 2.18 -13.41 -3.63
C ARG A 145 1.54 -12.21 -4.31
N ILE A 146 0.24 -12.28 -4.59
CA ILE A 146 -0.49 -11.17 -5.24
C ILE A 146 -0.57 -9.95 -4.32
N PHE A 147 -0.77 -10.17 -3.01
CA PHE A 147 -0.72 -9.08 -2.03
C PHE A 147 0.68 -8.45 -1.96
N ALA A 148 1.74 -9.25 -1.96
CA ALA A 148 3.11 -8.74 -2.05
C ALA A 148 3.29 -7.93 -3.35
N GLY A 149 2.78 -8.42 -4.49
CA GLY A 149 2.77 -7.70 -5.77
C GLY A 149 2.10 -6.33 -5.69
N LEU A 150 0.95 -6.21 -5.00
CA LEU A 150 0.31 -4.91 -4.72
C LEU A 150 1.22 -3.99 -3.90
N LEU A 151 1.92 -4.50 -2.88
CA LEU A 151 2.87 -3.70 -2.10
C LEU A 151 4.05 -3.23 -2.96
N GLY A 152 4.57 -4.11 -3.83
CA GLY A 152 5.66 -3.78 -4.76
C GLY A 152 5.24 -2.72 -5.78
N HIS A 153 4.06 -2.83 -6.37
CA HIS A 153 3.59 -1.80 -7.30
C HIS A 153 3.20 -0.50 -6.58
N SER A 154 2.68 -0.59 -5.34
CA SER A 154 2.43 0.59 -4.50
C SER A 154 3.71 1.36 -4.21
N TRP A 155 4.82 0.65 -3.97
CA TRP A 155 6.13 1.25 -3.77
C TRP A 155 6.53 2.15 -4.95
N PHE A 156 6.43 1.66 -6.18
CA PHE A 156 6.76 2.47 -7.36
C PHE A 156 5.89 3.72 -7.50
N GLU A 157 4.60 3.63 -7.21
CA GLU A 157 3.70 4.79 -7.26
C GLU A 157 4.00 5.84 -6.19
N ILE A 158 4.33 5.43 -4.97
CA ILE A 158 4.63 6.38 -3.90
C ILE A 158 6.01 7.02 -4.08
N GLN A 159 7.01 6.23 -4.50
CA GLN A 159 8.40 6.71 -4.59
C GLN A 159 8.60 7.67 -5.77
N THR A 160 7.93 7.42 -6.91
CA THR A 160 7.96 8.33 -8.07
C THR A 160 7.43 9.72 -7.73
N ARG A 161 6.59 9.84 -6.69
CA ARG A 161 6.03 11.10 -6.18
C ARG A 161 6.78 11.64 -4.95
N GLY A 162 7.89 10.99 -4.58
CA GLY A 162 8.79 11.40 -3.51
C GLY A 162 8.28 11.09 -2.10
N PHE A 163 7.48 10.03 -1.94
CA PHE A 163 6.99 9.54 -0.65
C PHE A 163 7.66 8.23 -0.26
N CYS A 164 7.90 8.03 1.04
CA CYS A 164 8.48 6.80 1.59
C CYS A 164 7.75 6.30 2.86
N TYR A 165 6.57 6.87 3.15
CA TYR A 165 5.74 6.49 4.28
C TYR A 165 4.35 6.11 3.79
N LEU A 166 3.83 4.99 4.30
CA LEU A 166 2.41 4.64 4.17
C LEU A 166 1.74 4.59 5.53
N CYS A 167 0.44 4.89 5.57
CA CYS A 167 -0.44 4.51 6.67
C CYS A 167 -1.62 3.70 6.17
N GLY A 168 -2.39 3.13 7.09
CA GLY A 168 -3.59 2.39 6.76
C GLY A 168 -4.31 1.84 7.98
N ALA A 169 -5.50 1.29 7.78
CA ALA A 169 -6.29 0.61 8.80
C ALA A 169 -6.22 -0.92 8.60
N ALA A 170 -5.44 -1.61 9.43
CA ALA A 170 -5.12 -3.03 9.23
C ALA A 170 -5.61 -3.93 10.36
N ALA A 171 -6.12 -5.10 10.00
CA ALA A 171 -6.43 -6.16 10.95
C ALA A 171 -5.13 -6.77 11.53
N PRO A 172 -5.16 -7.36 12.75
CA PRO A 172 -3.96 -7.96 13.36
C PRO A 172 -3.25 -9.01 12.49
N ALA A 173 -4.00 -9.79 11.71
CA ALA A 173 -3.42 -10.77 10.79
C ALA A 173 -2.61 -10.11 9.67
N MET A 174 -3.11 -9.00 9.11
CA MET A 174 -2.41 -8.24 8.08
C MET A 174 -1.12 -7.62 8.62
N ILE A 175 -1.15 -7.08 9.86
CA ILE A 175 0.04 -6.54 10.53
C ILE A 175 1.12 -7.62 10.67
N ARG A 176 0.73 -8.84 11.09
CA ARG A 176 1.67 -9.98 11.19
C ARG A 176 2.23 -10.38 9.83
N LEU A 177 1.39 -10.44 8.80
CA LEU A 177 1.81 -10.74 7.43
C LEU A 177 2.87 -9.74 6.96
N CYS A 178 2.58 -8.44 7.02
CA CYS A 178 3.52 -7.41 6.60
C CYS A 178 4.83 -7.44 7.39
N ARG A 179 4.79 -7.69 8.71
CA ARG A 179 6.00 -7.90 9.51
C ARG A 179 6.79 -9.13 9.07
N SER A 180 6.13 -10.22 8.69
CA SER A 180 6.79 -11.43 8.18
C SER A 180 7.48 -11.22 6.81
N LEU A 181 7.01 -10.25 6.04
CA LEU A 181 7.65 -9.79 4.80
C LEU A 181 8.85 -8.87 5.07
N GLY A 182 9.04 -8.37 6.30
CA GLY A 182 10.16 -7.53 6.71
C GLY A 182 9.82 -6.05 6.92
N TYR A 183 8.55 -5.66 6.82
CA TYR A 183 8.15 -4.27 7.06
C TYR A 183 8.15 -3.91 8.55
N GLN A 184 8.70 -2.74 8.87
CA GLN A 184 8.55 -2.08 10.16
C GLN A 184 7.20 -1.37 10.21
N ILE A 185 6.36 -1.80 11.15
CA ILE A 185 4.99 -1.31 11.31
C ILE A 185 4.79 -0.82 12.74
N SER A 186 4.46 0.46 12.86
CA SER A 186 4.03 1.11 14.09
C SER A 186 2.51 1.10 14.19
N VAL A 187 1.97 0.72 15.34
CA VAL A 187 0.55 0.88 15.68
C VAL A 187 0.39 2.28 16.29
N LEU A 188 -0.48 3.10 15.69
CA LEU A 188 -0.58 4.53 16.02
C LEU A 188 -1.63 4.83 17.09
N GLY A 189 -2.50 3.87 17.42
CA GLY A 189 -3.61 4.10 18.32
C GLY A 189 -4.40 2.85 18.66
N ALA A 190 -5.47 3.08 19.43
CA ALA A 190 -6.38 2.02 19.86
C ALA A 190 -7.06 1.32 18.68
N ILE A 191 -7.40 0.05 18.90
CA ILE A 191 -8.17 -0.74 17.95
C ILE A 191 -9.59 -0.18 17.84
N ARG A 192 -10.13 -0.07 16.62
CA ARG A 192 -11.52 0.31 16.36
C ARG A 192 -12.20 -0.74 15.49
N GLN A 193 -13.52 -0.85 15.62
CA GLN A 193 -14.31 -1.65 14.70
C GLN A 193 -14.54 -0.82 13.44
N TYR A 194 -13.99 -1.28 12.32
CA TYR A 194 -14.13 -0.64 11.02
C TYR A 194 -14.32 -1.74 9.97
N TRP A 195 -15.39 -1.64 9.17
CA TRP A 195 -15.77 -2.68 8.19
C TRP A 195 -16.01 -4.05 8.82
N GLY A 196 -16.82 -4.11 9.87
CA GLY A 196 -17.16 -5.38 10.54
C GLY A 196 -15.99 -6.10 11.22
N ALA A 197 -14.77 -5.54 11.18
CA ALA A 197 -13.56 -6.14 11.71
C ALA A 197 -12.80 -5.18 12.62
N GLN A 198 -12.06 -5.74 13.57
CA GLN A 198 -11.17 -4.96 14.42
C GLN A 198 -9.90 -4.58 13.65
N ARG A 199 -9.59 -3.28 13.61
CA ARG A 199 -8.45 -2.73 12.88
C ARG A 199 -7.69 -1.72 13.74
N HIS A 200 -6.38 -1.70 13.56
CA HIS A 200 -5.49 -0.68 14.11
C HIS A 200 -5.14 0.34 13.03
N PRO A 201 -5.01 1.62 13.39
CA PRO A 201 -4.30 2.56 12.53
C PRO A 201 -2.81 2.23 12.60
N ILE A 202 -2.17 2.08 11.45
CA ILE A 202 -0.77 1.70 11.34
C ILE A 202 0.01 2.65 10.43
N ARG A 203 1.33 2.70 10.63
CA ARG A 203 2.29 3.35 9.71
C ARG A 203 3.37 2.35 9.29
N PHE A 204 3.66 2.30 8.00
CA PHE A 204 4.82 1.68 7.41
C PHE A 204 5.93 2.73 7.28
N ASP A 205 7.08 2.44 7.87
CA ASP A 205 8.30 3.25 7.70
C ASP A 205 9.21 2.50 6.72
N ILE A 206 9.15 2.84 5.43
CA ILE A 206 9.95 2.15 4.41
C ILE A 206 11.45 2.32 4.69
N PRO A 207 11.97 3.51 5.00
CA PRO A 207 13.37 3.67 5.41
C PRO A 207 13.78 2.76 6.57
N GLU A 208 13.02 2.70 7.65
CA GLU A 208 13.33 1.80 8.78
C GLU A 208 13.13 0.31 8.44
N SER A 209 12.33 0.02 7.41
CA SER A 209 12.14 -1.35 6.91
C SER A 209 13.33 -1.87 6.12
N ILE A 210 14.16 -1.00 5.50
CA ILE A 210 15.23 -1.41 4.57
C ILE A 210 16.15 -2.49 5.15
N PRO A 211 16.72 -2.38 6.37
CA PRO A 211 17.63 -3.41 6.88
C PRO A 211 16.94 -4.77 7.06
N SER A 212 15.67 -4.76 7.49
CA SER A 212 14.88 -5.98 7.72
C SER A 212 14.45 -6.62 6.40
N LEU A 213 14.02 -5.79 5.45
CA LEU A 213 13.70 -6.17 4.09
C LEU A 213 14.92 -6.77 3.39
N GLN A 214 16.06 -6.09 3.40
CA GLN A 214 17.31 -6.57 2.82
C GLN A 214 17.71 -7.91 3.42
N LYS A 215 17.72 -8.05 4.76
CA LYS A 215 18.07 -9.31 5.42
C LYS A 215 17.12 -10.44 5.02
N ARG A 216 15.81 -10.18 4.98
CA ARG A 216 14.78 -11.19 4.66
C ARG A 216 14.89 -11.67 3.22
N TRP A 217 15.23 -10.76 2.33
CA TRP A 217 15.24 -10.94 0.89
C TRP A 217 16.66 -10.92 0.31
N ALA A 218 17.69 -11.14 1.12
CA ALA A 218 19.09 -11.06 0.67
C ALA A 218 19.38 -12.03 -0.48
N HIS A 219 18.83 -13.26 -0.37
CA HIS A 219 18.95 -14.32 -1.37
C HIS A 219 18.38 -13.96 -2.75
N ILE A 220 17.65 -12.85 -2.90
CA ILE A 220 17.13 -12.38 -4.19
C ILE A 220 17.71 -11.01 -4.61
N ILE A 221 18.40 -10.30 -3.72
CA ILE A 221 19.02 -8.99 -4.01
C ILE A 221 20.43 -9.18 -4.59
N ASP A 222 21.10 -10.28 -4.24
CA ASP A 222 22.44 -10.63 -4.77
C ASP A 222 22.42 -11.46 -6.07
N GLU A 223 21.24 -11.86 -6.56
CA GLU A 223 21.16 -12.69 -7.77
C GLU A 223 21.32 -11.86 -9.04
N LYS A 224 22.59 -11.66 -9.40
CA LYS A 224 23.05 -11.89 -10.78
C LYS A 224 22.86 -13.37 -11.24
N GLU A 225 22.10 -14.20 -10.54
CA GLU A 225 21.98 -15.66 -10.76
C GLU A 225 20.64 -16.11 -11.38
N VAL A 226 19.93 -15.24 -12.12
CA VAL A 226 18.99 -15.75 -13.16
C VAL A 226 19.75 -16.16 -14.44
N GLU A 227 21.08 -15.96 -14.50
CA GLU A 227 21.94 -16.46 -15.59
C GLU A 227 22.29 -17.96 -15.49
N LYS A 228 21.92 -18.69 -14.42
CA LYS A 228 22.36 -20.09 -14.22
C LYS A 228 21.30 -21.18 -14.44
N GLU A 229 20.00 -20.88 -14.37
CA GLU A 229 18.95 -21.89 -14.63
C GLU A 229 18.55 -22.02 -16.11
N ASN A 230 18.98 -21.11 -17.00
CA ASN A 230 18.76 -21.21 -18.45
C ASN A 230 19.92 -21.85 -19.23
N ASN A 231 20.91 -22.43 -18.55
CA ASN A 231 22.03 -23.14 -19.21
C ASN A 231 22.00 -24.66 -19.04
N TYR A 232 20.97 -25.23 -18.40
CA TYR A 232 20.69 -26.67 -18.43
C TYR A 232 19.18 -26.91 -18.32
N GLY A 233 18.52 -27.10 -19.47
CA GLY A 233 17.11 -27.48 -19.57
C GLY A 233 16.62 -27.47 -21.01
#